data_AF-A0A939V3J1-F1
#
_entry.id   AF-A0A939V3J1-F1
#
_cell.length_a   1.000
_cell.length_b   1.000
_cell.length_c   1.000
_cell.angle_alpha   90.00
_cell.angle_beta   90.00
_cell.angle_gamma   90.00
#
_symmetry.space_group_name_H-M   'P 1'
#
loop_
_entity.id
_entity.type
_entity.pdbx_description
1 polymer ?
#
loop_
_entity_poly.entity_id
_entity_poly.type
_entity_poly.pdbx_seq_one_letter_code
_entity_poly.pdbx_strand_id
1 'polypeptide(L)'
;MERDHDSMLSTSRIKIVFAFVFSGIMLASLAGCSFNSSSLFSSETSFTPATDSNTIHGTPKIAGEEILLPCTISDLKNKGFETDYLYENGYVKMWHISEEKRGNNLCMYVYLDKAYDYKDNDNINDDDTVVAILVTQYDHIDLDFNGIRIWEAKEDILNIAGTPAYEKEVFLAGNYCFYLGDNDQVYRLKFLATDKLEEFLFGTKDYMIDENGQLNMGASSID
;
A
#
# COMPACT_ATOMS: atom_id res chain seq x y z
N MET A 1 -62.67 -21.00 22.06
CA MET A 1 -61.49 -20.84 21.18
C MET A 1 -61.01 -19.42 21.37
N GLU A 2 -60.14 -19.25 22.38
CA GLU A 2 -59.30 -18.08 22.54
C GLU A 2 -58.46 -17.88 21.28
N ARG A 3 -58.27 -16.62 20.89
CA ARG A 3 -56.93 -16.06 20.66
C ARG A 3 -57.05 -14.55 20.58
N ASP A 4 -56.63 -13.95 21.69
CA ASP A 4 -56.25 -12.56 21.82
C ASP A 4 -55.17 -12.21 20.79
N HIS A 5 -55.39 -11.12 20.06
CA HIS A 5 -54.34 -10.45 19.29
C HIS A 5 -54.15 -9.09 19.94
N ASP A 6 -53.24 -9.07 20.92
CA ASP A 6 -52.84 -7.87 21.62
C ASP A 6 -51.40 -7.50 21.29
N SER A 7 -51.23 -6.23 20.96
CA SER A 7 -50.02 -5.40 21.11
C SER A 7 -48.71 -5.81 20.42
N MET A 8 -48.19 -4.93 19.56
CA MET A 8 -46.86 -4.31 19.70
C MET A 8 -46.52 -3.49 18.45
N LEU A 9 -46.88 -2.21 18.47
CA LEU A 9 -46.23 -1.17 17.67
C LEU A 9 -45.84 -0.03 18.61
N SER A 10 -44.77 -0.26 19.38
CA SER A 10 -44.08 0.81 20.10
C SER A 10 -43.01 1.37 19.18
N THR A 11 -43.35 2.45 18.49
CA THR A 11 -42.39 3.28 17.74
C THR A 11 -41.74 4.25 18.73
N SER A 12 -40.62 3.86 19.30
CA SER A 12 -39.77 4.76 20.07
C SER A 12 -39.11 5.77 19.13
N ARG A 13 -39.77 6.91 18.94
CA ARG A 13 -39.19 8.12 18.35
C ARG A 13 -38.11 8.65 19.31
N ILE A 14 -36.85 8.35 19.01
CA ILE A 14 -35.72 9.03 19.66
C ILE A 14 -35.71 10.48 19.16
N LYS A 15 -36.20 11.39 20.01
CA LYS A 15 -36.00 12.84 19.84
C LYS A 15 -34.57 13.16 20.29
N ILE A 16 -33.65 13.27 19.34
CA ILE A 16 -32.36 13.92 19.61
C ILE A 16 -32.64 15.42 19.66
N VAL A 17 -32.56 15.98 20.87
CA VAL A 17 -32.65 17.41 21.12
C VAL A 17 -31.30 18.02 20.76
N PHE A 18 -31.27 18.86 19.72
CA PHE A 18 -30.17 19.78 19.45
C PHE A 18 -30.13 20.84 20.55
N ALA A 19 -29.15 20.75 21.44
CA ALA A 19 -28.81 21.85 22.34
C ALA A 19 -27.83 22.79 21.63
N PHE A 20 -28.38 23.82 20.99
CA PHE A 20 -27.61 25.03 20.67
C PHE A 20 -27.37 25.80 21.97
N VAL A 21 -26.14 25.75 22.48
CA VAL A 21 -25.68 26.73 23.47
C VAL A 21 -24.85 27.77 22.71
N PHE A 22 -25.54 28.81 22.27
CA PHE A 22 -24.90 30.10 21.98
C PHE A 22 -24.58 30.76 23.32
N SER A 23 -23.30 30.90 23.64
CA SER A 23 -22.87 31.90 24.61
C SER A 23 -21.52 32.48 24.24
N GLY A 24 -21.55 33.76 23.86
CA GLY A 24 -20.55 34.71 24.30
C GLY A 24 -19.23 34.71 23.56
N ILE A 25 -19.18 35.52 22.49
CA ILE A 25 -17.96 36.19 22.06
C ILE A 25 -17.42 36.98 23.26
N MET A 26 -16.25 36.58 23.77
CA MET A 26 -15.37 37.43 24.56
C MET A 26 -14.01 37.41 23.87
N LEU A 27 -13.78 38.49 23.12
CA LEU A 27 -12.53 38.82 22.48
C LEU A 27 -11.52 39.17 23.58
N ALA A 28 -10.59 38.26 23.88
CA ALA A 28 -9.46 38.56 24.74
C ALA A 28 -8.21 37.85 24.24
N SER A 29 -7.35 38.63 23.57
CA SER A 29 -5.88 38.49 23.62
C SER A 29 -5.33 37.08 23.36
N LEU A 30 -5.26 36.68 22.09
CA LEU A 30 -4.32 35.65 21.62
C LEU A 30 -2.88 36.16 21.79
N ALA A 31 -2.33 36.00 22.98
CA ALA A 31 -0.89 35.85 23.13
C ALA A 31 -0.53 34.56 22.41
N GLY A 32 0.26 34.70 21.34
CA GLY A 32 0.63 33.61 20.45
C GLY A 32 1.27 32.45 21.18
N CYS A 33 0.48 31.42 21.46
CA CYS A 33 0.98 30.05 21.42
C CYS A 33 1.24 29.74 19.95
N SER A 34 2.44 30.09 19.50
CA SER A 34 3.03 29.49 18.31
C SER A 34 3.08 28.01 18.62
N PHE A 35 2.14 27.24 18.04
CA PHE A 35 2.40 25.84 17.78
C PHE A 35 3.58 25.82 16.84
N ASN A 36 4.78 25.71 17.40
CA ASN A 36 5.92 25.20 16.68
C ASN A 36 5.51 23.80 16.23
N SER A 37 5.10 23.68 14.96
CA SER A 37 5.15 22.43 14.20
C SER A 37 6.63 22.09 13.96
N SER A 38 7.40 21.96 15.04
CA SER A 38 8.76 21.45 15.00
C SER A 38 8.67 19.95 14.77
N SER A 39 8.82 19.56 13.51
CA SER A 39 9.36 18.28 13.04
C SER A 39 9.00 17.06 13.91
N LEU A 40 7.79 16.52 13.73
CA LEU A 40 7.49 15.15 14.15
C LEU A 40 8.12 14.09 13.22
N PHE A 41 8.70 14.51 12.11
CA PHE A 41 9.58 13.67 11.29
C PHE A 41 11.00 13.80 11.85
N SER A 42 11.31 12.91 12.79
CA SER A 42 12.69 12.53 13.15
C SER A 42 13.52 12.47 11.87
N SER A 43 14.70 13.10 11.87
CA SER A 43 15.70 12.96 10.82
C SER A 43 15.86 11.48 10.49
N GLU A 44 15.38 11.07 9.31
CA GLU A 44 15.27 9.67 8.96
C GLU A 44 16.67 9.06 8.91
N THR A 45 16.86 8.04 9.73
CA THR A 45 18.08 7.24 9.76
C THR A 45 18.21 6.52 8.43
N SER A 46 19.35 6.70 7.76
CA SER A 46 19.68 5.98 6.53
C SER A 46 19.44 4.48 6.71
N PHE A 47 18.81 3.85 5.72
CA PHE A 47 18.55 2.42 5.66
C PHE A 47 19.83 1.64 5.97
N THR A 48 19.85 1.02 7.13
CA THR A 48 20.95 0.21 7.61
C THR A 48 20.39 -1.17 7.94
N PRO A 49 20.66 -2.19 7.12
CA PRO A 49 20.15 -3.53 7.37
C PRO A 49 20.49 -4.05 8.76
N ALA A 50 19.55 -4.71 9.42
CA ALA A 50 19.76 -5.43 10.66
C ALA A 50 20.85 -6.50 10.46
N THR A 51 21.72 -6.68 11.45
CA THR A 51 22.91 -7.55 11.33
C THR A 51 22.57 -9.04 11.14
N ASP A 52 21.39 -9.45 11.57
CA ASP A 52 20.85 -10.81 11.46
C ASP A 52 19.80 -10.94 10.35
N SER A 53 19.57 -9.89 9.56
CA SER A 53 18.69 -9.98 8.40
C SER A 53 19.30 -10.86 7.31
N ASN A 54 18.44 -11.67 6.69
CA ASN A 54 18.83 -12.53 5.57
C ASN A 54 18.13 -12.07 4.30
N THR A 55 18.78 -12.33 3.16
CA THR A 55 18.14 -12.18 1.85
C THR A 55 17.01 -13.20 1.71
N ILE A 56 15.85 -12.75 1.25
CA ILE A 56 14.77 -13.66 0.85
C ILE A 56 14.91 -13.99 -0.64
N HIS A 57 14.96 -15.29 -0.93
CA HIS A 57 15.29 -15.79 -2.27
C HIS A 57 14.05 -16.09 -3.11
N GLY A 58 14.15 -15.94 -4.43
CA GLY A 58 13.09 -16.30 -5.37
C GLY A 58 12.48 -15.11 -6.12
N THR A 59 11.39 -15.36 -6.83
CA THR A 59 10.74 -14.36 -7.69
C THR A 59 9.24 -14.32 -7.40
N PRO A 60 8.66 -13.15 -7.09
CA PRO A 60 7.23 -13.01 -6.90
C PRO A 60 6.44 -13.46 -8.13
N LYS A 61 5.32 -14.14 -7.90
CA LYS A 61 4.37 -14.53 -8.93
C LYS A 61 3.07 -13.78 -8.74
N ILE A 62 2.58 -13.19 -9.82
CA ILE A 62 1.29 -12.48 -9.85
C ILE A 62 0.43 -13.18 -10.89
N ALA A 63 -0.76 -13.66 -10.50
CA ALA A 63 -1.60 -14.53 -11.33
C ALA A 63 -0.85 -15.76 -11.90
N GLY A 64 0.10 -16.30 -11.15
CA GLY A 64 0.93 -17.44 -11.55
C GLY A 64 2.13 -17.10 -12.43
N GLU A 65 2.26 -15.86 -12.89
CA GLU A 65 3.35 -15.39 -13.72
C GLU A 65 4.51 -14.83 -12.89
N GLU A 66 5.72 -15.34 -13.11
CA GLU A 66 6.93 -14.81 -12.49
C GLU A 66 7.25 -13.41 -13.01
N ILE A 67 7.42 -12.45 -12.11
CA ILE A 67 7.72 -11.06 -12.47
C ILE A 67 9.14 -10.70 -12.03
N LEU A 68 10.02 -10.46 -13.01
CA LEU A 68 11.37 -9.96 -12.80
C LEU A 68 11.40 -8.45 -13.03
N LEU A 69 12.07 -7.72 -12.14
CA LEU A 69 12.28 -6.28 -12.24
C LEU A 69 13.77 -5.96 -12.42
N PRO A 70 14.13 -4.89 -13.15
CA PRO A 70 13.21 -4.07 -13.95
C PRO A 70 12.69 -4.83 -15.18
N CYS A 71 11.52 -4.45 -15.67
CA CYS A 71 10.94 -4.95 -16.92
C CYS A 71 10.22 -3.81 -17.65
N THR A 72 9.60 -4.08 -18.80
CA THR A 72 8.82 -3.08 -19.54
C THR A 72 7.30 -3.30 -19.39
N ILE A 73 6.50 -2.28 -19.70
CA ILE A 73 5.05 -2.43 -19.85
C ILE A 73 4.71 -3.54 -20.86
N SER A 74 5.48 -3.65 -21.96
CA SER A 74 5.32 -4.72 -22.95
C SER A 74 5.55 -6.12 -22.36
N ASP A 75 6.55 -6.29 -21.48
CA ASP A 75 6.83 -7.58 -20.83
C ASP A 75 5.65 -8.03 -19.96
N LEU A 76 5.03 -7.09 -19.23
CA LEU A 76 3.83 -7.38 -18.44
C LEU A 76 2.64 -7.70 -19.35
N LYS A 77 2.48 -7.01 -20.48
CA LYS A 77 1.42 -7.34 -21.45
C LYS A 77 1.58 -8.74 -22.05
N ASN A 78 2.80 -9.15 -22.34
CA ASN A 78 3.09 -10.50 -22.83
C ASN A 78 2.76 -11.60 -21.79
N LYS A 79 2.57 -11.21 -20.52
CA LYS A 79 2.13 -12.08 -19.42
C LYS A 79 0.63 -12.03 -19.15
N GLY A 80 -0.15 -11.35 -20.01
CA GLY A 80 -1.61 -11.28 -19.90
C GLY A 80 -2.14 -10.12 -19.05
N PHE A 81 -1.27 -9.17 -18.69
CA PHE A 81 -1.69 -7.92 -18.04
C PHE A 81 -2.06 -6.84 -19.06
N GLU A 82 -2.92 -5.92 -18.68
CA GLU A 82 -3.34 -4.77 -19.49
C GLU A 82 -3.33 -3.50 -18.66
N THR A 83 -3.38 -2.38 -19.35
CA THR A 83 -3.47 -1.04 -18.77
C THR A 83 -4.35 -0.16 -19.66
N ASP A 84 -4.93 0.90 -19.12
CA ASP A 84 -5.58 1.96 -19.90
C ASP A 84 -4.58 2.97 -20.50
N TYR A 85 -3.28 2.70 -20.31
CA TYR A 85 -2.15 3.52 -20.75
C TYR A 85 -2.05 4.87 -20.04
N LEU A 86 -2.68 5.03 -18.88
CA LEU A 86 -2.65 6.29 -18.14
C LEU A 86 -1.70 6.20 -16.95
N TYR A 87 -0.86 7.22 -16.83
CA TYR A 87 -0.12 7.49 -15.61
C TYR A 87 -0.99 8.30 -14.66
N GLU A 88 -1.41 7.71 -13.54
CA GLU A 88 -2.32 8.34 -12.58
C GLU A 88 -1.73 8.32 -11.17
N ASN A 89 -1.74 9.46 -10.49
CA ASN A 89 -1.33 9.57 -9.07
C ASN A 89 0.06 8.96 -8.75
N GLY A 90 0.98 8.99 -9.71
CA GLY A 90 2.34 8.49 -9.52
C GLY A 90 2.57 7.03 -9.92
N TYR A 91 1.59 6.38 -10.56
CA TYR A 91 1.69 4.98 -10.96
C TYR A 91 0.83 4.67 -12.20
N VAL A 92 1.01 3.47 -12.74
CA VAL A 92 0.17 2.88 -13.79
C VAL A 92 -0.67 1.77 -13.18
N LYS A 93 -1.97 1.78 -13.43
CA LYS A 93 -2.87 0.68 -13.02
C LYS A 93 -2.80 -0.44 -14.04
N MET A 94 -2.68 -1.68 -13.57
CA MET A 94 -2.74 -2.86 -14.43
C MET A 94 -3.80 -3.87 -13.98
N TRP A 95 -4.39 -4.54 -14.97
CA TRP A 95 -5.47 -5.53 -14.85
C TRP A 95 -5.01 -6.84 -15.51
N HIS A 96 -5.50 -7.99 -15.07
CA HIS A 96 -5.19 -9.28 -15.71
C HIS A 96 -6.37 -9.74 -16.58
N ILE A 97 -6.15 -9.98 -17.87
CA ILE A 97 -7.21 -10.53 -18.74
C ILE A 97 -7.27 -12.05 -18.50
N SER A 98 -8.28 -12.52 -17.76
CA SER A 98 -8.62 -13.94 -17.72
C SER A 98 -9.95 -14.21 -18.42
N GLU A 99 -10.02 -15.30 -19.19
CA GLU A 99 -11.22 -15.70 -19.95
C GLU A 99 -12.44 -15.96 -19.05
N GLU A 100 -12.23 -16.34 -17.79
CA GLU A 100 -13.30 -16.73 -16.85
C GLU A 100 -13.87 -15.57 -16.02
N LYS A 101 -13.20 -14.42 -15.97
CA LYS A 101 -13.67 -13.27 -15.21
C LYS A 101 -13.62 -12.01 -16.07
N ARG A 102 -14.75 -11.70 -16.71
CA ARG A 102 -15.13 -10.35 -17.20
C ARG A 102 -15.25 -9.31 -16.07
N GLY A 103 -14.34 -9.34 -15.09
CA GLY A 103 -14.17 -8.31 -14.09
C GLY A 103 -12.87 -7.59 -14.40
N ASN A 104 -12.97 -6.33 -14.81
CA ASN A 104 -11.85 -5.38 -14.84
C ASN A 104 -11.39 -5.12 -13.40
N ASN A 105 -10.89 -6.14 -12.72
CA ASN A 105 -10.45 -6.02 -11.34
C ASN A 105 -9.02 -5.54 -11.36
N LEU A 106 -8.77 -4.44 -10.67
CA LEU A 106 -7.42 -3.91 -10.48
C LEU A 106 -6.56 -5.01 -9.88
N CYS A 107 -5.39 -5.21 -10.47
CA CYS A 107 -4.50 -6.30 -10.10
C CYS A 107 -3.25 -5.78 -9.40
N MET A 108 -2.70 -4.67 -9.89
CA MET A 108 -1.48 -4.11 -9.31
C MET A 108 -1.28 -2.67 -9.75
N TYR A 109 -0.47 -1.95 -8.98
CA TYR A 109 0.04 -0.63 -9.29
C TYR A 109 1.51 -0.75 -9.69
N VAL A 110 1.85 -0.15 -10.82
CA VAL A 110 3.16 -0.23 -11.45
C VAL A 110 3.84 1.12 -11.39
N TYR A 111 5.08 1.16 -10.91
CA TYR A 111 5.88 2.38 -10.83
C TYR A 111 6.95 2.37 -11.92
N LEU A 112 7.05 3.49 -12.63
CA LEU A 112 7.94 3.63 -13.78
C LEU A 112 9.27 4.27 -13.40
N ASP A 113 10.34 3.83 -14.06
CA ASP A 113 11.57 4.61 -14.14
C ASP A 113 11.26 5.95 -14.81
N LYS A 114 11.86 7.03 -14.31
CA LYS A 114 11.63 8.39 -14.79
C LYS A 114 10.17 8.86 -14.74
N ALA A 115 9.42 8.39 -13.74
CA ALA A 115 8.09 8.90 -13.38
C ALA A 115 7.98 10.45 -13.31
N TYR A 116 9.08 11.17 -13.09
CA TYR A 116 9.13 12.64 -13.08
C TYR A 116 8.88 13.30 -14.45
N ASP A 117 9.02 12.55 -15.55
CA ASP A 117 8.74 13.05 -16.90
C ASP A 117 7.24 13.04 -17.23
N TYR A 118 6.43 12.35 -16.42
CA TYR A 118 4.99 12.21 -16.61
C TYR A 118 4.19 13.18 -15.72
N LYS A 119 3.14 13.75 -16.31
CA LYS A 119 2.04 14.39 -15.59
C LYS A 119 0.90 13.41 -15.40
N ASP A 120 0.03 13.72 -14.46
CA ASP A 120 -1.19 12.97 -14.23
C ASP A 120 -2.05 12.93 -15.51
N ASN A 121 -2.48 11.73 -15.90
CA ASN A 121 -3.18 11.38 -17.14
C ASN A 121 -2.34 11.47 -18.43
N ASP A 122 -1.01 11.52 -18.34
CA ASP A 122 -0.16 11.33 -19.51
C ASP A 122 -0.23 9.89 -20.01
N ASN A 123 -0.10 9.71 -21.32
CA ASN A 123 -0.02 8.39 -21.94
C ASN A 123 1.36 7.77 -21.69
N ILE A 124 1.37 6.49 -21.31
CA ILE A 124 2.59 5.69 -21.20
C ILE A 124 2.88 4.93 -22.49
N ASN A 125 4.12 4.49 -22.66
CA ASN A 125 4.57 3.67 -23.78
C ASN A 125 4.84 2.23 -23.36
N ASP A 126 4.77 1.32 -24.33
CA ASP A 126 5.07 -0.10 -24.11
C ASP A 126 6.53 -0.36 -23.69
N ASP A 127 7.46 0.53 -24.04
CA ASP A 127 8.88 0.47 -23.67
C ASP A 127 9.22 1.17 -22.35
N ASP A 128 8.22 1.76 -21.68
CA ASP A 128 8.42 2.36 -20.36
C ASP A 128 8.88 1.30 -19.36
N THR A 129 9.94 1.62 -18.64
CA THR A 129 10.59 0.71 -17.71
C THR A 129 9.86 0.72 -16.37
N VAL A 130 9.45 -0.45 -15.91
CA VAL A 130 8.86 -0.71 -14.60
C VAL A 130 9.97 -1.01 -13.61
N VAL A 131 9.97 -0.28 -12.49
CA VAL A 131 10.97 -0.39 -11.42
C VAL A 131 10.41 -0.87 -10.11
N ALA A 132 9.09 -0.83 -9.91
CA ALA A 132 8.44 -1.42 -8.75
C ALA A 132 6.97 -1.77 -9.03
N ILE A 133 6.44 -2.72 -8.26
CA ILE A 133 5.07 -3.19 -8.35
C ILE A 133 4.49 -3.32 -6.93
N LEU A 134 3.33 -2.72 -6.72
CA LEU A 134 2.54 -2.82 -5.49
C LEU A 134 1.29 -3.68 -5.73
N VAL A 135 1.09 -4.65 -4.84
CA VAL A 135 -0.14 -5.44 -4.72
C VAL A 135 -0.74 -5.19 -3.34
N THR A 136 -2.04 -4.93 -3.29
CA THR A 136 -2.79 -4.54 -2.09
C THR A 136 -3.90 -5.54 -1.78
N GLN A 137 -4.46 -5.45 -0.59
CA GLN A 137 -5.64 -6.24 -0.17
C GLN A 137 -6.90 -6.04 -1.02
N TYR A 138 -6.98 -4.95 -1.78
CA TYR A 138 -8.11 -4.67 -2.67
C TYR A 138 -7.92 -5.31 -4.04
N ASP A 139 -6.70 -5.72 -4.36
CA ASP A 139 -6.40 -6.35 -5.62
C ASP A 139 -6.83 -7.81 -5.54
N HIS A 140 -7.81 -8.17 -6.36
CA HIS A 140 -8.38 -9.52 -6.39
C HIS A 140 -7.49 -10.49 -7.20
N ILE A 141 -6.19 -10.45 -6.94
CA ILE A 141 -5.18 -11.22 -7.66
C ILE A 141 -4.39 -12.13 -6.73
N ASP A 142 -4.04 -13.30 -7.24
CA ASP A 142 -3.18 -14.24 -6.55
C ASP A 142 -1.73 -13.73 -6.59
N LEU A 143 -1.24 -13.26 -5.44
CA LEU A 143 0.17 -13.05 -5.18
C LEU A 143 0.74 -14.31 -4.49
N ASP A 144 1.82 -14.86 -5.04
CA ASP A 144 2.58 -15.94 -4.42
C ASP A 144 4.07 -15.60 -4.42
N PHE A 145 4.64 -15.51 -3.22
CA PHE A 145 6.07 -15.37 -3.03
C PHE A 145 6.53 -16.18 -1.82
N ASN A 146 7.04 -17.39 -2.05
CA ASN A 146 7.44 -18.33 -1.00
C ASN A 146 6.35 -18.61 0.05
N GLY A 147 5.07 -18.58 -0.36
CA GLY A 147 3.95 -18.74 0.58
C GLY A 147 3.52 -17.46 1.30
N ILE A 148 4.19 -16.32 1.09
CA ILE A 148 3.71 -15.01 1.55
C ILE A 148 2.50 -14.61 0.72
N ARG A 149 1.41 -14.25 1.41
CA ARG A 149 0.13 -13.87 0.80
C ARG A 149 -0.48 -12.68 1.52
N ILE A 150 -1.25 -11.89 0.79
CA ILE A 150 -2.05 -10.83 1.41
C ILE A 150 -3.00 -11.43 2.44
N TRP A 151 -3.23 -10.73 3.55
CA TRP A 151 -3.95 -11.17 4.75
C TRP A 151 -3.28 -12.21 5.65
N GLU A 152 -2.07 -12.68 5.30
CA GLU A 152 -1.27 -13.53 6.17
C GLU A 152 -0.79 -12.75 7.41
N ALA A 153 -0.65 -13.43 8.55
CA ALA A 153 -0.20 -12.80 9.78
C ALA A 153 1.30 -12.48 9.73
N LYS A 154 1.71 -11.39 10.39
CA LYS A 154 3.12 -10.96 10.48
C LYS A 154 4.00 -12.07 11.02
N GLU A 155 3.57 -12.78 12.06
CA GLU A 155 4.34 -13.88 12.66
C GLU A 155 4.61 -15.02 11.67
N ASP A 156 3.61 -15.42 10.90
CA ASP A 156 3.76 -16.47 9.88
C ASP A 156 4.72 -16.04 8.77
N ILE A 157 4.65 -14.77 8.35
CA ILE A 157 5.59 -14.22 7.39
C ILE A 157 7.01 -14.15 7.97
N LEU A 158 7.19 -13.75 9.22
CA LEU A 158 8.51 -13.75 9.88
C LEU A 158 9.10 -15.16 10.00
N ASN A 159 8.25 -16.18 10.19
CA ASN A 159 8.69 -17.58 10.19
C ASN A 159 9.17 -18.05 8.80
N ILE A 160 8.64 -17.46 7.73
CA ILE A 160 9.03 -17.76 6.33
C ILE A 160 10.26 -16.94 5.92
N ALA A 161 10.23 -15.63 6.15
CA ALA A 161 11.19 -14.65 5.63
C ALA A 161 12.37 -14.38 6.58
N GLY A 162 12.25 -14.74 7.85
CA GLY A 162 13.24 -14.42 8.88
C GLY A 162 13.19 -12.96 9.33
N THR A 163 14.30 -12.48 9.90
CA THR A 163 14.41 -11.10 10.39
C THR A 163 14.43 -10.11 9.22
N PRO A 164 13.55 -9.08 9.20
CA PRO A 164 13.60 -8.02 8.20
C PRO A 164 14.91 -7.21 8.28
N ALA A 165 15.35 -6.69 7.14
CA ALA A 165 16.48 -5.77 7.06
C ALA A 165 16.19 -4.45 7.77
N TYR A 166 14.96 -3.97 7.75
CA TYR A 166 14.57 -2.76 8.46
C TYR A 166 13.10 -2.80 8.83
N GLU A 167 12.75 -2.24 9.99
CA GLU A 167 11.37 -2.05 10.41
C GLU A 167 11.11 -0.58 10.70
N LYS A 168 9.94 -0.09 10.26
CA LYS A 168 9.47 1.25 10.53
C LYS A 168 8.02 1.20 10.98
N GLU A 169 7.76 1.63 12.20
CA GLU A 169 6.40 1.86 12.68
C GLU A 169 6.00 3.28 12.28
N VAL A 170 4.88 3.40 11.57
CA VAL A 170 4.29 4.70 11.22
C VAL A 170 2.94 4.80 11.91
N PHE A 171 2.83 5.77 12.82
CA PHE A 171 1.59 6.02 13.56
C PHE A 171 0.42 6.16 12.59
N LEU A 172 -0.65 5.38 12.81
CA LEU A 172 -1.85 5.24 11.97
C LEU A 172 -1.68 4.58 10.59
N ALA A 173 -0.49 4.57 10.00
CA ALA A 173 -0.24 3.95 8.69
C ALA A 173 0.25 2.49 8.78
N GLY A 174 0.53 2.00 9.99
CA GLY A 174 0.88 0.60 10.25
C GLY A 174 2.38 0.33 10.34
N ASN A 175 2.72 -0.96 10.36
CA ASN A 175 4.09 -1.44 10.49
C ASN A 175 4.65 -1.81 9.12
N TYR A 176 5.82 -1.29 8.79
CA TYR A 176 6.53 -1.63 7.55
C TYR A 176 7.73 -2.51 7.87
N CYS A 177 7.86 -3.61 7.14
CA CYS A 177 9.04 -4.47 7.15
C CYS A 177 9.68 -4.45 5.77
N PHE A 178 10.99 -4.23 5.72
CA PHE A 178 11.78 -4.22 4.50
C PHE A 178 12.71 -5.43 4.48
N TYR A 179 12.78 -6.11 3.34
CA TYR A 179 13.66 -7.25 3.11
C TYR A 179 14.51 -7.03 1.88
N LEU A 180 15.73 -7.56 1.91
CA LEU A 180 16.61 -7.61 0.75
C LEU A 180 16.29 -8.87 -0.05
N GLY A 181 16.23 -8.74 -1.36
CA GLY A 181 15.96 -9.83 -2.30
C GLY A 181 17.16 -10.20 -3.16
N ASP A 182 16.95 -11.23 -3.98
CA ASP A 182 17.85 -11.53 -5.08
C ASP A 182 17.84 -10.41 -6.14
N ASN A 183 18.89 -10.35 -6.97
CA ASN A 183 18.98 -9.44 -8.12
C ASN A 183 18.76 -7.96 -7.77
N ASP A 184 19.31 -7.51 -6.64
CA ASP A 184 19.15 -6.14 -6.15
C ASP A 184 17.67 -5.70 -6.04
N GLN A 185 16.78 -6.62 -5.64
CA GLN A 185 15.41 -6.29 -5.28
C GLN A 185 15.28 -5.96 -3.80
N VAL A 186 14.31 -5.11 -3.49
CA VAL A 186 13.89 -4.81 -2.12
C VAL A 186 12.39 -5.02 -2.02
N TYR A 187 11.96 -5.70 -0.96
CA TYR A 187 10.57 -5.96 -0.66
C TYR A 187 10.13 -5.11 0.53
N ARG A 188 8.97 -4.47 0.43
CA ARG A 188 8.31 -3.75 1.51
C ARG A 188 6.96 -4.38 1.77
N LEU A 189 6.78 -4.85 3.00
CA LEU A 189 5.54 -5.41 3.49
C LEU A 189 4.93 -4.43 4.48
N LYS A 190 3.70 -3.99 4.22
CA LYS A 190 2.93 -3.13 5.13
C LYS A 190 1.88 -3.97 5.84
N PHE A 191 1.86 -3.88 7.16
CA PHE A 191 0.92 -4.60 8.01
C PHE A 191 -0.10 -3.64 8.61
N LEU A 192 -1.36 -4.09 8.65
CA LEU A 192 -2.42 -3.46 9.43
C LEU A 192 -2.07 -3.43 10.91
N ALA A 193 -2.78 -2.61 11.69
CA ALA A 193 -2.71 -2.64 13.16
C ALA A 193 -3.14 -4.00 13.77
N THR A 194 -3.75 -4.87 12.97
CA THR A 194 -4.09 -6.27 13.34
C THR A 194 -3.00 -7.26 12.95
N ASP A 195 -1.80 -6.78 12.56
CA ASP A 195 -0.65 -7.56 12.12
C ASP A 195 -0.92 -8.47 10.92
N LYS A 196 -1.84 -8.08 10.04
CA LYS A 196 -2.08 -8.77 8.77
C LYS A 196 -1.45 -8.00 7.62
N LEU A 197 -0.83 -8.72 6.68
CA LEU A 197 -0.25 -8.13 5.48
C LEU A 197 -1.33 -7.43 4.65
N GLU A 198 -1.18 -6.13 4.46
CA GLU A 198 -2.08 -5.26 3.71
C GLU A 198 -1.57 -4.99 2.29
N GLU A 199 -0.28 -4.71 2.20
CA GLU A 199 0.38 -4.33 0.96
C GLU A 199 1.73 -5.03 0.82
N PHE A 200 2.01 -5.45 -0.40
CA PHE A 200 3.29 -6.04 -0.80
C PHE A 200 3.83 -5.23 -1.98
N LEU A 201 4.88 -4.44 -1.73
CA LEU A 201 5.64 -3.72 -2.75
C LEU A 201 6.97 -4.43 -2.97
N PHE A 202 7.32 -4.68 -4.22
CA PHE A 202 8.65 -5.14 -4.61
C PHE A 202 9.19 -4.26 -5.71
N GLY A 203 10.46 -3.90 -5.61
CA GLY A 203 11.09 -2.99 -6.55
C GLY A 203 12.59 -3.17 -6.63
N THR A 204 13.17 -2.55 -7.65
CA THR A 204 14.62 -2.41 -7.77
C THR A 204 15.17 -1.61 -6.58
N LYS A 205 16.39 -1.94 -6.15
CA LYS A 205 17.06 -1.27 -5.03
C LYS A 205 17.15 0.23 -5.22
N ASP A 206 17.50 0.69 -6.42
CA ASP A 206 17.68 2.12 -6.74
C ASP A 206 16.35 2.90 -6.66
N TYR A 207 15.21 2.25 -6.88
CA TYR A 207 13.90 2.85 -6.68
C TYR A 207 13.47 2.83 -5.21
N MET A 208 13.77 1.73 -4.51
CA MET A 208 13.31 1.47 -3.15
C MET A 208 14.17 2.17 -2.09
N ILE A 209 15.41 2.53 -2.44
CA ILE A 209 16.39 3.19 -1.58
C ILE A 209 17.02 4.33 -2.39
N ASP A 210 16.81 5.57 -1.95
CA ASP A 210 17.35 6.73 -2.64
C ASP A 210 18.88 6.87 -2.48
N GLU A 211 19.48 7.84 -3.18
CA GLU A 211 20.92 8.11 -3.13
C GLU A 211 21.45 8.48 -1.74
N ASN A 212 20.57 8.91 -0.83
CA ASN A 212 20.88 9.24 0.55
C ASN A 212 20.66 8.04 1.49
N GLY A 213 20.31 6.88 0.93
CA GLY A 213 19.97 5.67 1.68
C GLY A 213 18.58 5.72 2.33
N GLN A 214 17.69 6.60 1.91
CA GLN A 214 16.33 6.69 2.46
C GLN A 214 15.39 5.74 1.75
N LEU A 215 14.50 5.10 2.51
CA LEU A 215 13.53 4.17 1.98
C LEU A 215 12.41 4.92 1.24
N ASN A 216 12.18 4.54 -0.01
CA ASN A 216 10.98 4.95 -0.72
C ASN A 216 9.78 4.19 -0.16
N MET A 217 8.87 4.92 0.49
CA MET A 217 7.64 4.39 1.06
C MET A 217 6.53 4.21 0.00
N GLY A 218 6.86 4.32 -1.30
CA GLY A 218 5.90 4.36 -2.41
C GLY A 218 5.02 5.62 -2.35
N ALA A 219 4.16 5.80 -3.35
CA ALA A 219 3.11 6.82 -3.28
C ALA A 219 2.12 6.43 -2.17
N SER A 220 2.37 6.88 -0.95
CA SER A 220 1.40 6.81 0.15
C SER A 220 0.33 7.87 -0.07
N SER A 221 -0.55 7.67 -1.05
CA SER A 221 -1.71 8.55 -1.24
C SER A 221 -2.90 8.02 -0.45
N ILE A 222 -2.88 8.18 0.87
CA ILE A 222 -4.09 8.45 1.64
C ILE A 222 -3.73 9.49 2.71
N ASP A 223 -3.71 10.76 2.28
CA ASP A 223 -4.21 11.88 3.10
C ASP A 223 -5.75 11.86 3.08
#